data_AF-A0A1G6WHQ0-F1
#
_entry.id   AF-A0A1G6WHQ0-F1
#
_cell.length_a   1.000
_cell.length_b   1.000
_cell.length_c   1.000
_cell.angle_alpha   90.00
_cell.angle_beta   90.00
_cell.angle_gamma   90.00
#
_symmetry.space_group_name_H-M   'P 1'
#
loop_
_entity.id
_entity.type
_entity.pdbx_description
1 polymer ?
#
loop_
_entity_poly.entity_id
_entity_poly.type
_entity_poly.pdbx_seq_one_letter_code
_entity_poly.pdbx_strand_id
1 'polypeptide(L)'
;MTTFMHRLVEELRAREQYLEEHSEHPIFDNDESGEYKRDYDKLVAELKAFNDRVVKAQEKGETFDEHFEREIKDEHNHLKVKVESWSKKLDS
;
A
#
# COMPACT_ATOMS: atom_id res chain seq x y z
N MET A 1 -5.22 20.28 -5.35
CA MET A 1 -5.40 18.82 -5.30
C MET A 1 -6.86 18.50 -5.55
N THR A 2 -7.18 17.60 -6.47
CA THR A 2 -8.55 17.09 -6.60
C THR A 2 -8.90 16.30 -5.34
N THR A 3 -10.18 16.31 -4.93
CA THR A 3 -10.66 15.55 -3.76
C THR A 3 -10.28 14.07 -3.82
N PHE A 4 -10.21 13.52 -5.03
CA PHE A 4 -9.74 12.16 -5.31
C PHE A 4 -8.30 11.92 -4.84
N MET A 5 -7.35 12.76 -5.28
CA MET A 5 -5.93 12.61 -4.94
C MET A 5 -5.67 12.80 -3.45
N HIS A 6 -6.36 13.73 -2.80
CA HIS A 6 -6.22 13.92 -1.36
C HIS A 6 -6.67 12.67 -0.59
N ARG A 7 -7.84 12.12 -0.95
CA ARG A 7 -8.36 10.90 -0.33
C ARG A 7 -7.46 9.69 -0.58
N LEU A 8 -6.92 9.56 -1.78
CA LEU A 8 -5.99 8.48 -2.13
C LEU A 8 -4.73 8.52 -1.27
N VAL A 9 -4.14 9.70 -1.08
CA VAL A 9 -2.94 9.86 -0.24
C VAL A 9 -3.22 9.52 1.22
N GLU A 10 -4.37 9.95 1.76
CA GLU A 10 -4.79 9.58 3.12
C GLU A 10 -4.99 8.06 3.26
N GLU A 11 -5.65 7.43 2.28
CA GLU A 11 -5.89 5.99 2.26
C GLU A 11 -4.58 5.18 2.12
N LEU A 12 -3.59 5.67 1.38
CA LEU A 12 -2.26 5.05 1.30
C LEU A 12 -1.51 5.16 2.62
N ARG A 13 -1.50 6.35 3.22
CA ARG A 13 -0.85 6.59 4.51
C ARG A 13 -1.44 5.73 5.63
N ALA A 14 -2.77 5.57 5.64
CA ALA A 14 -3.44 4.68 6.60
C ALA A 14 -2.99 3.22 6.45
N ARG A 15 -2.68 2.77 5.22
CA ARG A 15 -2.17 1.41 4.99
C ARG A 15 -0.70 1.25 5.34
N GLU A 16 0.13 2.27 5.11
CA GLU A 16 1.50 2.28 5.63
C GLU A 16 1.49 2.12 7.14
N GLN A 17 0.67 2.91 7.83
CA GLN A 17 0.53 2.83 9.28
C GLN A 17 0.00 1.45 9.71
N TYR A 18 -1.00 0.91 9.02
CA TYR A 18 -1.51 -0.43 9.32
C TYR A 18 -0.43 -1.50 9.18
N LEU A 19 0.41 -1.44 8.14
CA LEU A 19 1.54 -2.34 7.98
C LEU A 19 2.58 -2.15 9.10
N GLU A 20 2.93 -0.91 9.45
CA GLU A 20 3.86 -0.61 10.54
C GLU A 20 3.37 -1.19 11.88
N GLU A 21 2.10 -0.98 12.24
CA GLU A 21 1.50 -1.52 13.46
C GLU A 21 1.56 -3.06 13.52
N HIS A 22 1.38 -3.73 12.38
CA HIS A 22 1.43 -5.20 12.31
C HIS A 22 2.87 -5.74 12.20
N SER A 23 3.86 -4.89 11.90
CA SER A 23 5.27 -5.27 11.88
C SER A 23 5.86 -5.45 13.28
N GLU A 24 5.18 -4.92 14.31
CA GLU A 24 5.49 -5.15 15.72
C GLU A 24 5.00 -6.53 16.21
N HIS A 25 4.35 -7.33 15.36
CA HIS A 25 3.81 -8.62 15.75
C HIS A 25 4.93 -9.65 16.07
N PRO A 26 4.82 -10.45 17.14
CA PRO A 26 5.87 -11.40 17.57
C PRO A 26 6.25 -12.46 16.52
N ILE A 27 5.40 -12.66 15.51
CA ILE A 27 5.70 -13.55 14.39
C ILE A 27 6.97 -13.10 13.64
N PHE A 28 7.29 -11.80 13.65
CA PHE A 28 8.49 -11.26 13.01
C PHE A 28 9.79 -11.56 13.77
N ASP A 29 9.70 -11.95 15.05
CA ASP A 29 10.85 -12.31 15.89
C ASP A 29 11.24 -13.80 15.74
N ASN A 30 10.35 -14.62 15.17
CA ASN A 30 10.65 -16.03 14.89
C ASN A 30 11.31 -16.19 13.50
N ASP A 31 12.50 -16.79 13.48
CA ASP A 31 13.33 -17.00 12.28
C ASP A 31 12.66 -17.90 11.21
N GLU A 32 11.61 -18.67 11.58
CA GLU A 32 10.75 -19.41 10.63
C GLU A 32 9.83 -18.50 9.79
N SER A 33 9.63 -17.25 10.19
CA SER A 33 8.74 -16.28 9.54
C SER A 33 9.39 -15.49 8.42
N GLY A 34 10.53 -15.94 7.89
CA GLY A 34 11.24 -15.26 6.80
C GLY A 34 10.38 -15.01 5.56
N GLU A 35 9.38 -15.87 5.29
CA GLU A 35 8.41 -15.67 4.21
C GLU A 35 7.42 -14.54 4.52
N TYR A 36 6.92 -14.45 5.76
CA TYR A 36 6.03 -13.36 6.20
C TYR A 36 6.73 -12.01 6.16
N LYS A 37 7.99 -11.96 6.60
CA LYS A 37 8.81 -10.74 6.54
C LYS A 37 9.11 -10.33 5.11
N ARG A 38 9.38 -11.29 4.21
CA ARG A 38 9.54 -11.02 2.78
C ARG A 38 8.26 -10.49 2.13
N ASP A 39 7.11 -11.08 2.46
CA ASP A 39 5.81 -10.60 1.99
C ASP A 39 5.53 -9.18 2.50
N TYR A 40 5.83 -8.90 3.77
CA TYR A 40 5.75 -7.57 4.37
C TYR A 40 6.65 -6.56 3.65
N ASP A 41 7.95 -6.85 3.51
CA ASP A 41 8.92 -5.96 2.86
C ASP A 41 8.51 -5.67 1.41
N LYS A 42 7.97 -6.68 0.72
CA LYS A 42 7.43 -6.54 -0.63
C LYS A 42 6.20 -5.63 -0.66
N LEU A 43 5.27 -5.78 0.28
CA LEU A 43 4.09 -4.92 0.37
C LEU A 43 4.47 -3.47 0.64
N VAL A 44 5.40 -3.23 1.57
CA VAL A 44 5.92 -1.88 1.85
C VAL A 44 6.58 -1.28 0.61
N ALA A 45 7.39 -2.07 -0.12
CA ALA A 45 8.03 -1.62 -1.34
C ALA A 45 7.02 -1.28 -2.46
N GLU A 46 6.02 -2.14 -2.68
CA GLU A 46 4.95 -1.89 -3.66
C GLU A 46 4.14 -0.63 -3.29
N LEU A 47 3.84 -0.44 -2.01
CA LEU A 47 3.04 0.70 -1.53
C LEU A 47 3.81 2.02 -1.63
N LYS A 48 5.10 2.03 -1.29
CA LYS A 48 5.99 3.18 -1.55
C LYS A 48 6.12 3.50 -3.03
N ALA A 49 6.31 2.50 -3.87
CA ALA A 49 6.42 2.71 -5.32
C ALA A 49 5.13 3.31 -5.91
N PHE A 50 3.97 2.87 -5.42
CA PHE A 50 2.69 3.42 -5.81
C PHE A 50 2.51 4.87 -5.33
N ASN A 51 2.85 5.16 -4.08
CA ASN A 51 2.81 6.52 -3.53
C ASN A 51 3.74 7.47 -4.32
N ASP A 52 4.97 7.05 -4.60
CA ASP A 52 5.92 7.81 -5.42
C ASP A 52 5.40 8.09 -6.83
N ARG A 53 4.72 7.11 -7.45
CA ARG A 53 4.10 7.28 -8.78
C ARG A 53 2.99 8.33 -8.73
N VAL A 54 2.13 8.28 -7.71
CA VAL A 54 1.03 9.24 -7.49
C VAL A 54 1.59 10.66 -7.27
N VAL A 55 2.60 10.80 -6.41
CA VAL A 55 3.27 12.09 -6.13
C VAL A 55 3.93 12.63 -7.40
N LYS A 56 4.66 11.81 -8.15
CA LYS A 56 5.29 12.23 -9.42
C LYS A 56 4.26 12.63 -10.49
N ALA A 57 3.16 11.91 -10.61
CA ALA A 57 2.07 12.27 -11.53
C ALA A 57 1.48 13.65 -11.15
N GLN A 58 1.34 13.92 -9.86
CA GLN A 58 0.92 15.22 -9.34
C GLN A 58 1.93 16.34 -9.63
N GLU A 59 3.22 16.12 -9.37
CA GLU A 59 4.28 17.11 -9.61
C GLU A 59 4.42 17.46 -11.10
N LYS A 60 4.21 16.47 -11.98
CA LYS A 60 4.25 16.67 -13.44
C LYS A 60 3.01 17.39 -13.98
N GLY A 61 1.96 17.55 -13.17
CA GLY A 61 0.69 18.09 -13.62
C GLY A 61 0.04 17.22 -14.70
N GLU A 62 0.27 15.90 -14.68
CA GLU A 62 -0.43 14.98 -15.58
C GLU A 62 -1.95 15.16 -15.38
N THR A 63 -2.67 15.23 -16.49
CA THR A 63 -4.13 15.25 -16.46
C THR A 63 -4.60 13.94 -15.86
N PHE A 64 -5.12 14.02 -14.63
CA PHE A 64 -5.86 12.96 -13.96
C PHE A 64 -7.16 12.70 -14.72
N ASP A 65 -7.06 12.06 -15.88
CA ASP A 65 -8.20 11.64 -16.68
C ASP A 65 -8.84 10.37 -16.08
N GLU A 66 -10.01 9.99 -16.61
CA GLU A 66 -10.73 8.81 -16.12
C GLU A 66 -9.91 7.51 -16.25
N HIS A 67 -8.96 7.45 -17.18
CA HIS A 67 -8.10 6.29 -17.36
C HIS A 67 -7.10 6.19 -16.22
N PHE A 68 -6.41 7.29 -15.91
CA PHE A 68 -5.51 7.38 -14.76
C PHE A 68 -6.24 7.10 -13.45
N GLU A 69 -7.42 7.70 -13.24
CA GLU A 69 -8.22 7.44 -12.03
C GLU A 69 -8.61 5.96 -11.91
N ARG A 70 -8.94 5.30 -13.02
CA ARG A 70 -9.26 3.87 -13.03
C ARG A 70 -8.03 3.02 -12.72
N GLU A 71 -6.89 3.29 -13.37
CA GLU A 71 -5.65 2.55 -13.12
C GLU A 71 -5.23 2.65 -11.64
N ILE A 72 -5.22 3.87 -11.10
CA ILE A 72 -4.90 4.14 -9.71
C ILE A 72 -5.87 3.41 -8.77
N LYS A 73 -7.17 3.42 -9.08
CA LYS A 73 -8.18 2.75 -8.26
C LYS A 73 -8.03 1.23 -8.28
N ASP A 74 -7.72 0.64 -9.43
CA ASP A 74 -7.50 -0.80 -9.57
C ASP A 74 -6.23 -1.23 -8.85
N GLU A 75 -5.13 -0.50 -9.00
CA GLU A 75 -3.86 -0.77 -8.34
C GLU A 75 -3.98 -0.62 -6.80
N HIS A 76 -4.69 0.41 -6.35
CA HIS A 76 -5.02 0.62 -4.95
C HIS A 76 -5.92 -0.49 -4.35
N ASN A 77 -6.93 -0.95 -5.10
CA ASN A 77 -7.76 -2.08 -4.69
C ASN A 77 -6.95 -3.38 -4.63
N HIS A 78 -6.04 -3.59 -5.57
CA HIS A 78 -5.17 -4.75 -5.59
C HIS A 78 -4.24 -4.77 -4.37
N LEU A 79 -3.61 -3.64 -4.05
CA LEU A 79 -2.80 -3.47 -2.84
C LEU A 79 -3.62 -3.70 -1.57
N LYS A 80 -4.86 -3.18 -1.52
CA LYS A 80 -5.77 -3.41 -0.40
C LYS A 80 -6.01 -4.90 -0.16
N VAL A 81 -6.35 -5.65 -1.20
CA VAL A 81 -6.62 -7.10 -1.08
C VAL A 81 -5.37 -7.85 -0.64
N LYS A 82 -4.18 -7.47 -1.13
CA LYS A 82 -2.93 -8.10 -0.68
C LYS A 82 -2.64 -7.84 0.79
N VAL A 83 -2.79 -6.60 1.25
CA VAL A 83 -2.57 -6.23 2.67
C VAL A 83 -3.57 -6.94 3.57
N GLU A 84 -4.85 -6.97 3.22
CA GLU A 84 -5.88 -7.70 3.98
C GLU A 84 -5.65 -9.21 3.98
N SER A 85 -5.19 -9.78 2.85
CA SER A 85 -4.87 -11.20 2.79
C SER A 85 -3.63 -11.53 3.61
N TRP A 86 -2.64 -10.64 3.65
CA TRP A 86 -1.43 -10.80 4.44
C TRP A 86 -1.75 -10.69 5.94
N SER A 87 -2.54 -9.70 6.36
CA SER A 87 -2.88 -9.55 7.78
C SER A 87 -3.73 -10.72 8.30
N LYS A 88 -4.65 -11.26 7.49
CA LYS A 88 -5.37 -12.49 7.85
C LYS A 88 -4.47 -13.70 8.09
N LYS A 89 -3.32 -13.77 7.42
CA LYS A 89 -2.32 -14.82 7.68
C LYS A 89 -1.60 -14.62 9.03
N LEU A 90 -1.66 -13.43 9.64
CA LEU A 90 -1.15 -13.15 10.98
C LEU A 90 -2.14 -13.59 12.07
N ASP A 91 -3.44 -13.39 11.82
CA ASP A 91 -4.52 -13.74 12.74
C ASP A 91 -4.92 -15.23 12.72
N SER A 92 -4.43 -16.00 11.73
CA SER A 92 -4.72 -17.44 11.56
C SER A 92 -3.63 -18.33 12.14
#